data_AF-A0A836SSI2-F1
#
_entry.id   AF-A0A836SSI2-F1
#
_cell.length_a   1.000
_cell.length_b   1.000
_cell.length_c   1.000
_cell.angle_alpha   90.00
_cell.angle_beta   90.00
_cell.angle_gamma   90.00
#
_symmetry.space_group_name_H-M   'P 1'
#
loop_
_entity.id
_entity.type
_entity.pdbx_description
1 polymer ?
#
loop_
_entity_poly.entity_id
_entity_poly.type
_entity_poly.pdbx_seq_one_letter_code
_entity_poly.pdbx_strand_id
1 'polypeptide(L)'
;MVVNSSVPSCVRCGKKSMLTDDVTGEQFCAKCGYVVSEKADASGPEWRSFQKDGGSDPARTGAPSSLTIHDMGLSTVINPLNKDASGKPLAASMKSTIERLRTWDSRSQAHQPVDRNLRQALGELNKLKDKVAISANVLEKAAYIYRKALEKKLVRGRS
;
A
#
# COMPACT_ATOMS: atom_id res chain seq x y z
N MET A 1 -3.31 16.04 -4.67
CA MET A 1 -2.49 17.04 -3.96
C MET A 1 -1.87 17.91 -5.03
N VAL A 2 -2.19 19.21 -5.05
CA VAL A 2 -1.52 20.16 -5.95
C VAL A 2 -0.13 20.35 -5.36
N VAL A 3 0.88 19.73 -5.98
CA VAL A 3 2.28 19.96 -5.60
C VAL A 3 2.58 21.38 -6.08
N ASN A 4 2.67 22.32 -5.14
CA ASN A 4 3.09 23.68 -5.43
C ASN A 4 4.59 23.63 -5.77
N SER A 5 4.93 23.34 -7.02
CA SER A 5 6.30 23.24 -7.49
C SER A 5 6.88 24.64 -7.68
N SER A 6 7.36 25.26 -6.61
CA SER A 6 8.27 26.38 -6.72
C SER A 6 9.54 25.89 -7.42
N VAL A 7 9.69 26.21 -8.71
CA VAL A 7 10.87 25.83 -9.49
C VAL A 7 12.12 26.39 -8.78
N PRO A 8 13.05 25.54 -8.31
CA PRO A 8 14.20 26.01 -7.54
C PRO A 8 15.06 26.93 -8.41
N SER A 9 15.43 28.09 -7.88
CA SER A 9 16.40 28.99 -8.50
C SER A 9 17.81 28.49 -8.24
N CYS A 10 18.70 28.57 -9.25
CA CYS A 10 20.09 28.20 -9.06
C CYS A 10 20.79 29.11 -8.03
N VAL A 11 21.41 28.51 -7.01
CA VAL A 11 22.13 29.23 -5.93
C VAL A 11 23.31 30.03 -6.46
N ARG A 12 23.95 29.60 -7.56
CA ARG A 12 25.10 30.31 -8.15
C ARG A 12 24.75 31.48 -9.04
N CYS A 13 23.77 31.33 -9.93
CA CYS A 13 23.48 32.35 -10.94
C CYS A 13 22.13 33.06 -10.76
N GLY A 14 21.32 32.65 -9.78
CA GLY A 14 20.01 33.23 -9.49
C GLY A 14 18.93 32.96 -10.54
N LYS A 15 19.26 32.27 -11.64
CA LYS A 15 18.34 32.02 -12.75
C LYS A 15 17.52 30.75 -12.49
N LYS A 16 16.24 30.80 -12.88
CA LYS A 16 15.27 29.69 -12.77
C LYS A 16 15.35 28.80 -14.02
N SER A 17 16.48 28.13 -14.21
CA SER A 17 16.72 27.24 -15.36
C SER A 17 17.39 25.96 -14.90
N MET A 18 16.69 25.21 -14.05
CA MET A 18 17.10 23.89 -13.59
C MET A 18 16.58 22.82 -14.55
N LEU A 19 17.43 21.88 -14.91
CA LEU A 19 17.12 20.70 -15.71
C LEU A 19 17.49 19.46 -14.89
N THR A 20 16.80 18.35 -15.14
CA THR A 20 17.12 17.05 -14.58
C THR A 20 17.59 16.17 -15.74
N ASP A 21 18.75 15.54 -15.60
CA ASP A 21 19.19 14.47 -16.49
C ASP A 21 18.67 13.14 -15.97
N ASP A 22 17.77 12.52 -16.73
CA ASP A 22 17.16 11.24 -16.37
C ASP A 22 18.14 10.05 -16.47
N VAL A 23 19.28 10.21 -17.16
CA VAL A 23 20.29 9.15 -17.32
C VAL A 23 21.21 9.08 -16.12
N THR A 24 21.69 10.23 -15.65
CA THR A 24 22.60 10.34 -14.50
C THR A 24 21.86 10.57 -13.18
N GLY A 25 20.61 11.02 -13.23
CA GLY A 25 19.84 11.43 -12.06
C GLY A 25 20.26 12.79 -11.51
N GLU A 26 21.06 13.57 -12.25
CA GLU A 26 21.57 14.85 -11.78
C GLU A 26 20.58 16.00 -12.06
N GLN A 27 20.37 16.87 -11.07
CA GLN A 27 19.63 18.11 -11.25
C GLN A 27 20.61 19.28 -11.33
N PHE A 28 20.74 19.91 -12.50
CA PHE A 28 21.74 20.93 -12.77
C PHE A 28 21.16 22.19 -13.43
N CYS A 29 21.89 23.30 -13.34
CA CYS A 29 21.50 24.54 -13.98
C CYS A 29 21.95 24.59 -15.45
N ALA A 30 21.00 24.75 -16.38
CA ALA A 30 21.27 24.86 -17.81
C ALA A 30 22.18 26.04 -18.20
N LYS A 31 22.29 27.07 -17.36
CA LYS A 31 23.02 28.30 -17.68
C LYS A 31 24.45 28.36 -17.13
N CYS A 32 24.72 27.72 -16.00
CA CYS A 32 26.05 27.78 -15.36
C CYS A 32 26.62 26.40 -15.02
N GLY A 33 25.91 25.31 -15.33
CA GLY A 33 26.37 23.94 -15.09
C GLY A 33 26.44 23.54 -13.63
N TYR A 34 25.90 24.35 -12.70
CA TYR A 34 25.91 24.03 -11.28
C TYR A 34 24.95 22.88 -10.98
N VAL A 35 25.49 21.76 -10.48
CA VAL A 35 24.73 20.61 -10.00
C VAL A 35 24.21 20.90 -8.60
N VAL A 36 22.89 20.81 -8.42
CA VAL A 36 22.19 21.05 -7.13
C VAL A 36 21.93 19.73 -6.41
N SER A 37 21.70 18.65 -7.14
CA SER A 37 21.55 17.29 -6.60
C SER A 37 22.15 16.28 -7.58
N GLU A 38 22.91 15.32 -7.08
CA GLU A 38 23.54 14.25 -7.88
C GLU A 38 22.71 12.95 -7.89
N LYS A 39 21.72 12.85 -6.99
CA LYS A 39 20.80 11.71 -6.91
C LYS A 39 19.38 12.23 -6.83
N ALA A 40 18.77 12.50 -7.97
CA ALA A 40 17.33 12.65 -8.05
C ALA A 40 16.72 11.27 -7.78
N ASP A 41 16.07 11.13 -6.63
CA ASP A 41 15.23 9.96 -6.37
C ASP A 41 14.14 9.93 -7.45
N ALA A 42 14.22 8.96 -8.36
CA ALA A 42 13.20 8.76 -9.36
C ALA A 42 11.89 8.42 -8.62
N SER A 43 10.87 9.28 -8.74
CA SER A 43 9.52 8.98 -8.24
C SER A 43 8.79 7.91 -9.07
N GLY A 44 9.44 7.39 -10.11
CA GLY A 44 8.98 6.21 -10.83
C GLY A 44 9.28 4.93 -10.02
N PRO A 45 8.57 3.83 -10.30
CA PRO A 45 8.90 2.56 -9.67
C PRO A 45 10.35 2.19 -10.01
N GLU A 46 11.23 2.13 -9.01
CA GLU A 46 12.58 1.54 -9.18
C GLU A 46 12.52 0.05 -9.55
N TRP A 47 11.32 -0.53 -9.56
CA TRP A 47 11.04 -1.92 -9.87
C TRP A 47 11.20 -2.21 -11.37
N ARG A 48 12.26 -2.94 -11.69
CA ARG A 48 12.30 -3.74 -12.91
C ARG A 48 11.36 -4.94 -12.72
N SER A 49 10.17 -4.88 -13.31
CA SER A 49 9.33 -6.08 -13.45
C SER A 49 9.95 -6.96 -14.52
N PHE A 50 10.68 -8.01 -14.12
CA PHE A 50 10.99 -9.08 -15.05
C PHE A 50 9.69 -9.83 -15.31
N GLN A 51 9.02 -9.54 -16.43
CA GLN A 51 7.89 -10.35 -16.87
C GLN A 51 8.38 -11.78 -17.07
N LYS A 52 7.90 -12.72 -16.25
CA LYS A 52 7.91 -14.13 -16.59
C LYS A 52 6.52 -14.50 -17.08
N ASP A 53 6.46 -15.08 -18.27
CA ASP A 53 5.26 -15.65 -18.92
C ASP A 53 4.68 -16.88 -18.19
N GLY A 54 4.76 -16.99 -16.86
CA GLY A 54 4.25 -18.19 -16.18
C GLY A 54 4.52 -18.37 -14.69
N GLY A 55 4.57 -17.33 -13.87
CA GLY A 55 4.61 -17.53 -12.42
C GLY A 55 4.95 -16.28 -11.62
N SER A 56 4.46 -16.25 -10.37
CA SER A 56 4.51 -15.14 -9.41
C SER A 56 5.74 -14.26 -9.54
N ASP A 57 5.52 -12.96 -9.68
CA ASP A 57 6.55 -11.94 -9.69
C ASP A 57 7.49 -12.13 -8.47
N PRO A 58 8.82 -12.29 -8.66
CA PRO A 58 9.77 -12.39 -7.56
C PRO A 58 9.91 -11.08 -6.76
N ALA A 59 9.09 -10.06 -7.02
CA ALA A 59 8.96 -8.83 -6.25
C ALA A 59 8.74 -9.12 -4.75
N ARG A 60 9.86 -9.09 -4.01
CA ARG A 60 9.99 -9.36 -2.58
C ARG A 60 9.56 -8.15 -1.73
N THR A 61 8.44 -7.52 -2.06
CA THR A 61 7.97 -6.30 -1.37
C THR A 61 6.51 -6.37 -0.91
N GLY A 62 5.85 -7.53 -1.05
CA GLY A 62 4.51 -7.76 -0.52
C GLY A 62 3.40 -7.16 -1.40
N ALA A 63 2.17 -7.22 -0.91
CA ALA A 63 1.02 -6.67 -1.61
C ALA A 63 1.02 -5.13 -1.52
N PRO A 64 0.48 -4.42 -2.52
CA PRO A 64 0.30 -2.97 -2.44
C PRO A 64 -0.64 -2.61 -1.29
N SER A 65 -0.40 -1.46 -0.65
CA SER A 65 -1.28 -0.96 0.40
C SER A 65 -2.63 -0.52 -0.19
N SER A 66 -3.71 -0.70 0.57
CA SER A 66 -5.08 -0.38 0.15
C SER A 66 -5.88 0.19 1.30
N LEU A 67 -6.64 1.27 1.08
CA LEU A 67 -7.44 1.89 2.15
C LEU A 67 -8.62 1.01 2.55
N THR A 68 -8.99 0.06 1.70
CA THR A 68 -10.09 -0.90 1.90
C THR A 68 -9.76 -2.01 2.89
N ILE A 69 -8.49 -2.12 3.32
CA ILE A 69 -8.06 -2.99 4.39
C ILE A 69 -7.89 -2.16 5.67
N HIS A 70 -8.30 -2.67 6.83
CA HIS A 70 -8.31 -1.90 8.10
C HIS A 70 -6.94 -1.32 8.46
N ASP A 71 -5.88 -2.11 8.29
CA ASP A 71 -4.48 -1.74 8.53
C ASP A 71 -3.70 -1.38 7.26
N MET A 72 -4.41 -1.12 6.16
CA MET A 72 -3.85 -0.81 4.86
C MET A 72 -3.01 -1.93 4.21
N GLY A 73 -3.17 -3.19 4.64
CA GLY A 73 -2.45 -4.33 4.07
C GLY A 73 -1.10 -4.60 4.72
N LEU A 74 -0.88 -4.08 5.93
CA LEU A 74 0.35 -4.29 6.70
C LEU A 74 0.37 -5.65 7.44
N SER A 75 -0.79 -6.23 7.75
CA SER A 75 -0.85 -7.58 8.32
C SER A 75 -0.61 -8.66 7.28
N THR A 76 -0.04 -9.77 7.76
CA THR A 76 0.03 -11.02 7.01
C THR A 76 -1.12 -11.93 7.44
N VAL A 77 -1.52 -12.86 6.57
CA VAL A 77 -2.57 -13.84 6.87
C VAL A 77 -2.01 -15.24 6.67
N ILE A 78 -2.12 -16.08 7.69
CA ILE A 78 -1.79 -17.50 7.57
C ILE A 78 -2.84 -18.18 6.68
N ASN A 79 -2.41 -18.68 5.52
CA ASN A 79 -3.30 -19.27 4.52
C ASN A 79 -4.18 -20.39 5.14
N PRO A 80 -5.50 -20.41 4.91
CA PRO A 80 -6.40 -21.46 5.39
C PRO A 80 -6.13 -22.84 4.76
N LEU A 81 -5.45 -22.87 3.59
CA LEU A 81 -5.04 -24.11 2.96
C LEU A 81 -4.04 -24.84 3.86
N ASN A 82 -4.35 -26.10 4.20
CA ASN A 82 -3.49 -26.96 5.01
C ASN A 82 -2.36 -27.54 4.16
N LYS A 83 -1.56 -26.66 3.55
CA LYS A 83 -0.39 -27.00 2.75
C LYS A 83 0.85 -26.26 3.26
N ASP A 84 2.00 -26.90 3.15
CA ASP A 84 3.29 -26.27 3.46
C ASP A 84 3.75 -25.33 2.32
N ALA A 85 4.91 -24.69 2.52
CA ALA A 85 5.51 -23.80 1.52
C ALA A 85 5.88 -24.50 0.20
N SER A 86 6.03 -25.83 0.21
CA SER A 86 6.27 -26.65 -0.98
C SER A 86 4.97 -27.15 -1.64
N GLY A 87 3.80 -26.79 -1.09
CA GLY A 87 2.49 -27.20 -1.58
C GLY A 87 2.03 -28.59 -1.11
N LYS A 88 2.77 -29.28 -0.25
CA LYS A 88 2.42 -30.60 0.29
C LYS A 88 1.42 -30.48 1.42
N PRO A 89 0.48 -31.43 1.58
CA PRO A 89 -0.51 -31.37 2.66
C PRO A 89 0.16 -31.49 4.03
N LEU A 90 -0.34 -30.72 5.01
CA LEU A 90 0.13 -30.78 6.39
C LEU A 90 -0.22 -32.12 7.04
N ALA A 91 0.70 -32.65 7.85
CA ALA A 91 0.46 -33.82 8.69
C ALA A 91 -0.69 -33.58 9.69
N ALA A 92 -1.41 -34.63 10.06
CA ALA A 92 -2.59 -34.52 10.94
C ALA A 92 -2.30 -33.86 12.29
N SER A 93 -1.16 -34.17 12.91
CA SER A 93 -0.69 -33.56 14.16
C SER A 93 -0.39 -32.06 14.03
N MET A 94 0.05 -31.60 12.86
CA MET A 94 0.40 -30.21 12.61
C MET A 94 -0.84 -29.33 12.34
N LYS A 95 -1.91 -29.94 11.79
CA LYS A 95 -3.15 -29.20 11.45
C LYS A 95 -3.74 -28.47 12.64
N SER A 96 -3.86 -29.12 13.79
CA SER A 96 -4.40 -28.52 15.02
C SER A 96 -3.54 -27.36 15.52
N THR A 97 -2.21 -27.48 15.39
CA THR A 97 -1.27 -26.43 15.79
C THR A 97 -1.40 -25.20 14.89
N ILE A 98 -1.47 -25.40 13.57
CA ILE A 98 -1.63 -24.33 12.59
C ILE A 98 -3.00 -23.66 12.71
N GLU A 99 -4.07 -24.42 12.97
CA GLU A 99 -5.40 -23.88 13.22
C GLU A 99 -5.43 -22.97 14.46
N ARG A 100 -4.74 -23.38 15.53
CA ARG A 100 -4.55 -22.54 16.71
C ARG A 100 -3.77 -21.27 16.37
N LEU A 101 -2.71 -21.36 15.56
CA LEU A 101 -1.94 -20.19 15.13
C LEU A 101 -2.79 -19.22 14.28
N ARG A 102 -3.61 -19.71 13.35
CA ARG A 102 -4.56 -18.89 12.57
C ARG A 102 -5.54 -18.15 13.48
N THR A 103 -6.02 -18.83 14.51
CA THR A 103 -6.93 -18.21 15.50
C THR A 103 -6.25 -17.07 16.26
N TRP A 104 -5.00 -17.26 16.67
CA TRP A 104 -4.21 -16.21 17.34
C TRP A 104 -3.87 -15.05 16.41
N ASP A 105 -3.49 -15.33 15.16
CA ASP A 105 -3.21 -14.33 14.13
C ASP A 105 -4.43 -13.45 13.86
N SER A 106 -5.61 -14.05 13.61
CA SER A 106 -6.84 -13.28 13.39
C SER A 106 -7.21 -12.36 14.56
N ARG A 107 -6.99 -12.83 15.80
CA ARG A 107 -7.29 -12.09 17.04
C ARG A 107 -6.31 -10.94 17.29
N SER A 108 -5.02 -11.14 17.03
CA SER A 108 -4.00 -10.12 17.29
C SER A 108 -4.17 -8.89 16.40
N GLN A 109 -4.65 -9.08 15.17
CA GLN A 109 -4.77 -8.01 14.19
C GLN A 109 -5.94 -7.01 14.42
N ALA A 110 -6.81 -7.21 15.43
CA ALA A 110 -7.91 -6.29 15.76
C ALA A 110 -7.98 -5.96 17.25
N HIS A 111 -6.83 -5.57 17.79
CA HIS A 111 -6.71 -5.22 19.21
C HIS A 111 -7.47 -3.92 19.54
N GLN A 112 -7.40 -2.90 18.68
CA GLN A 112 -8.03 -1.61 18.97
C GLN A 112 -9.51 -1.57 18.55
N PRO A 113 -10.38 -0.84 19.27
CA PRO A 113 -11.78 -0.65 18.88
C PRO A 113 -11.95 -0.05 17.49
N VAL A 114 -11.04 0.84 17.09
CA VAL A 114 -11.03 1.48 15.77
C VAL A 114 -10.79 0.46 14.66
N ASP A 115 -9.83 -0.45 14.84
CA ASP A 115 -9.53 -1.51 13.88
C ASP A 115 -10.71 -2.46 13.70
N ARG A 116 -11.38 -2.82 14.81
CA ARG A 116 -12.60 -3.64 14.78
C ARG A 116 -13.71 -2.96 14.00
N ASN A 117 -13.92 -1.66 14.23
CA ASN A 117 -14.91 -0.88 13.50
C ASN A 117 -14.58 -0.80 11.99
N LEU A 118 -13.32 -0.53 11.65
CA LEU A 118 -12.86 -0.49 10.26
C LEU A 118 -13.04 -1.85 9.57
N ARG A 119 -12.69 -2.97 10.22
CA ARG A 119 -12.91 -4.32 9.67
C ARG A 119 -14.37 -4.57 9.33
N GLN A 120 -15.27 -4.22 10.24
CA GLN A 120 -16.71 -4.39 10.03
C GLN A 120 -17.20 -3.52 8.87
N ALA A 121 -16.92 -2.21 8.91
CA ALA A 121 -17.42 -1.26 7.92
C ALA A 121 -16.85 -1.52 6.52
N LEU A 122 -15.55 -1.76 6.40
CA LEU A 122 -14.90 -2.06 5.12
C LEU A 122 -15.34 -3.43 4.58
N GLY A 123 -15.64 -4.39 5.45
CA GLY A 123 -16.26 -5.66 5.08
C GLY A 123 -17.66 -5.46 4.47
N GLU A 124 -18.50 -4.61 5.07
CA GLU A 124 -19.82 -4.28 4.52
C GLU A 124 -19.72 -3.51 3.20
N LEU A 125 -18.79 -2.56 3.07
CA LEU A 125 -18.56 -1.85 1.82
C LEU A 125 -18.14 -2.81 0.69
N ASN A 126 -17.31 -3.81 0.98
CA ASN A 126 -16.95 -4.86 0.02
C ASN A 126 -18.18 -5.68 -0.41
N LYS A 127 -19.02 -6.12 0.53
CA LYS A 127 -20.27 -6.84 0.20
C LYS A 127 -21.20 -6.01 -0.68
N LEU A 128 -21.31 -4.71 -0.41
CA LEU A 128 -22.15 -3.80 -1.22
C LEU A 128 -21.58 -3.58 -2.62
N LYS A 129 -20.26 -3.44 -2.74
CA LYS A 129 -19.58 -3.37 -4.03
C LYS A 129 -19.92 -4.58 -4.89
N ASP A 130 -19.85 -5.79 -4.33
CA ASP A 130 -20.13 -7.03 -5.06
C ASP A 130 -21.60 -7.10 -5.50
N LYS A 131 -22.54 -6.64 -4.67
CA LYS A 131 -23.96 -6.60 -4.99
C LYS A 131 -24.32 -5.61 -6.10
N VAL A 132 -23.65 -4.45 -6.14
CA VAL A 132 -23.95 -3.35 -7.07
C VAL A 132 -22.97 -3.32 -8.26
N ALA A 133 -22.04 -4.27 -8.33
CA ALA A 133 -21.03 -4.40 -9.39
C ALA A 133 -20.23 -3.11 -9.64
N ILE A 134 -19.83 -2.42 -8.57
CA ILE A 134 -19.10 -1.15 -8.65
C ILE A 134 -17.58 -1.41 -8.76
N SER A 135 -16.85 -0.51 -9.44
CA SER A 135 -15.40 -0.59 -9.57
C SER A 135 -14.65 -0.42 -8.23
N ALA A 136 -13.44 -0.99 -8.15
CA ALA A 136 -12.58 -0.89 -6.95
C ALA A 136 -12.20 0.55 -6.59
N ASN A 137 -12.08 1.44 -7.58
CA ASN A 137 -11.73 2.84 -7.36
C ASN A 137 -12.80 3.58 -6.52
N VAL A 138 -14.07 3.21 -6.67
CA VAL A 138 -15.15 3.80 -5.87
C VAL A 138 -15.08 3.30 -4.44
N LEU A 139 -14.77 2.00 -4.26
CA LEU A 139 -14.59 1.41 -2.93
C LEU A 139 -13.43 2.07 -2.16
N GLU A 140 -12.28 2.31 -2.83
CA GLU A 140 -11.15 3.04 -2.25
C GLU A 140 -11.56 4.46 -1.80
N LYS A 141 -12.32 5.18 -2.63
CA LYS A 141 -12.85 6.50 -2.25
C LYS A 141 -13.84 6.43 -1.07
N ALA A 142 -14.70 5.42 -1.04
CA ALA A 142 -15.63 5.21 0.07
C ALA A 142 -14.87 4.93 1.39
N ALA A 143 -13.85 4.07 1.34
CA ALA A 143 -12.98 3.78 2.47
C ALA A 143 -12.25 5.03 2.96
N TYR A 144 -11.76 5.88 2.04
CA TYR A 144 -11.14 7.17 2.38
C TYR A 144 -12.11 8.11 3.12
N ILE A 145 -13.35 8.23 2.64
CA ILE A 145 -14.37 9.06 3.28
C ILE A 145 -14.72 8.52 4.67
N TYR A 146 -14.85 7.20 4.80
CA TYR A 146 -15.16 6.54 6.07
C TYR A 146 -14.07 6.79 7.12
N ARG A 147 -12.79 6.66 6.74
CA ARG A 147 -11.65 6.97 7.61
C ARG A 147 -11.68 8.42 8.10
N LYS A 148 -11.94 9.38 7.22
CA LYS A 148 -12.11 10.80 7.61
C LYS A 148 -13.27 11.02 8.57
N ALA A 149 -14.38 10.32 8.38
CA ALA A 149 -15.54 10.41 9.28
C ALA A 149 -15.19 9.84 10.68
N LEU A 150 -14.40 8.77 10.72
CA LEU A 150 -13.92 8.16 11.95
C LEU A 150 -12.92 9.06 12.68
N GLU A 151 -11.97 9.68 11.97
CA GLU A 151 -11.05 10.68 12.53
C GLU A 151 -11.80 11.86 13.17
N LYS A 152 -12.90 12.30 12.53
CA LYS A 152 -13.79 13.34 13.06
C LYS A 152 -14.74 12.85 14.15
N LYS A 153 -14.64 11.59 14.59
CA LYS A 153 -15.49 10.95 15.61
C LYS A 153 -16.99 11.02 15.29
N LEU A 154 -17.35 11.07 14.00
CA LEU A 154 -18.75 11.10 13.55
C LEU A 154 -19.42 9.72 13.66
N VAL A 155 -18.63 8.66 13.56
CA VAL A 155 -19.08 7.28 13.72
C VAL A 155 -18.87 6.87 15.18
N ARG A 156 -19.96 6.86 15.95
CA ARG A 156 -19.94 6.32 17.32
C ARG A 156 -20.07 4.80 17.26
N GLY A 157 -19.31 4.11 18.11
CA GLY A 157 -19.35 2.65 18.20
C GLY A 157 -20.69 2.15 18.76
N ARG A 158 -21.68 1.97 17.88
CA ARG A 158 -22.81 1.03 17.95
C ARG A 158 -23.76 1.29 16.79
N SER A 159 -23.80 0.34 15.87
CA SER A 159 -24.98 -0.07 15.09
C SER A 159 -24.71 -1.48 14.59
#